data_AF-B0X4C7-F1
#
_entry.id   AF-B0X4C7-F1
#
_cell.length_a   1.000
_cell.length_b   1.000
_cell.length_c   1.000
_cell.angle_alpha   90.00
_cell.angle_beta   90.00
_cell.angle_gamma   90.00
#
_symmetry.space_group_name_H-M   'P 1'
#
loop_
_entity.id
_entity.type
_entity.pdbx_description
1 polymer ?
#
loop_
_entity_poly.entity_id
_entity_poly.type
_entity_poly.pdbx_seq_one_letter_code
_entity_poly.pdbx_strand_id
1 'polypeptide(L)'
;MAFFGWDILWELKDYSDLESYAETSIDLYTINVVRDLNNDGIADVLAVHVEETQRAHGGHIKLISGATGIILKSIPTPYREEMFVPIQQLMGKDGAEQFLMVSGGQNSPGGIYTLKQENLMKFVGEKDFEPVMRIDSSGFMVPAVLTDLNGDSVEDIVISSFNSTIYAFDGMNKSQLWSYAIPGKLRS
;
A
#
# COMPACT_ATOMS: atom_id res chain seq x y z
N MET A 1 29.77 -24.52 -9.94
CA MET A 1 28.82 -24.97 -8.91
C MET A 1 27.46 -24.46 -9.35
N ALA A 2 26.65 -25.34 -9.94
CA ALA A 2 25.39 -24.95 -10.54
C ALA A 2 24.29 -25.05 -9.49
N PHE A 3 23.64 -23.94 -9.17
CA PHE A 3 22.41 -23.95 -8.39
C PHE A 3 21.27 -24.40 -9.32
N PHE A 4 20.90 -25.68 -9.24
CA PHE A 4 19.73 -26.22 -9.91
C PHE A 4 18.76 -26.74 -8.85
N GLY A 5 17.65 -26.02 -8.67
CA GLY A 5 16.53 -26.37 -7.81
C GLY A 5 15.76 -25.11 -7.45
N TRP A 6 14.63 -24.86 -8.11
CA TRP A 6 13.63 -23.93 -7.59
C TRP A 6 12.78 -24.72 -6.61
N ASP A 7 13.11 -24.64 -5.32
CA ASP A 7 12.26 -25.20 -4.28
C ASP A 7 11.16 -24.19 -3.94
N ILE A 8 9.91 -24.60 -4.13
CA ILE A 8 8.76 -23.82 -3.66
C ILE A 8 8.79 -23.86 -2.13
N LEU A 9 8.92 -22.69 -1.50
CA LEU A 9 8.89 -22.57 -0.03
C LEU A 9 7.48 -22.79 0.52
N TRP A 10 6.48 -22.19 -0.13
CA TRP A 10 5.06 -22.37 0.16
C TRP A 10 4.20 -21.90 -1.02
N GLU A 11 2.94 -22.32 -1.01
CA GLU A 11 1.90 -21.90 -1.96
C GLU A 11 0.73 -21.33 -1.16
N LEU A 12 0.34 -20.08 -1.43
CA LEU A 12 -0.81 -19.46 -0.78
C LEU A 12 -2.09 -19.90 -1.50
N LYS A 13 -3.00 -20.52 -0.76
CA LYS A 13 -4.37 -20.84 -1.21
C LYS A 13 -5.34 -20.26 -0.21
N ASP A 14 -6.13 -19.28 -0.63
CA ASP A 14 -7.17 -18.70 0.21
C ASP A 14 -8.48 -19.46 -0.01
N TYR A 15 -8.91 -20.16 1.03
CA TYR A 15 -10.15 -20.96 1.04
C TYR A 15 -11.24 -20.29 1.89
N SER A 16 -11.08 -19.03 2.30
CA SER A 16 -12.04 -18.37 3.20
C SER A 16 -13.42 -18.15 2.58
N ASP A 17 -13.57 -18.31 1.26
CA ASP A 17 -14.85 -18.24 0.56
C ASP A 17 -15.42 -19.64 0.27
N LEU A 18 -15.90 -20.31 1.32
CA LEU A 18 -16.56 -21.62 1.23
C LEU A 18 -17.91 -21.64 0.46
N GLU A 19 -18.32 -20.53 -0.18
CA GLU A 19 -19.62 -20.42 -0.88
C GLU A 19 -19.56 -20.07 -2.37
N SER A 20 -18.38 -19.89 -2.97
CA SER A 20 -18.27 -19.77 -4.43
C SER A 20 -17.35 -20.83 -5.00
N TYR A 21 -17.89 -21.66 -5.89
CA TYR A 21 -17.13 -22.45 -6.86
C TYR A 21 -16.34 -21.59 -7.88
N ALA A 22 -16.16 -20.30 -7.61
CA ALA A 22 -15.21 -19.45 -8.31
C ALA A 22 -13.95 -19.46 -7.46
N GLU A 23 -12.86 -20.01 -8.00
CA GLU A 23 -11.53 -19.78 -7.46
C GLU A 23 -11.36 -18.27 -7.24
N THR A 24 -11.32 -17.81 -5.98
CA THR A 24 -10.94 -16.43 -5.70
C THR A 24 -9.49 -16.29 -6.15
N SER A 25 -9.27 -15.74 -7.35
CA SER A 25 -7.94 -15.49 -7.89
C SER A 25 -7.34 -14.33 -7.13
N ILE A 26 -6.40 -14.63 -6.22
CA ILE A 26 -5.61 -13.59 -5.58
C ILE A 26 -4.53 -13.12 -6.55
N ASP A 27 -4.78 -11.99 -7.21
CA ASP A 27 -3.76 -11.25 -7.95
C ASP A 27 -2.97 -10.36 -6.99
N LEU A 28 -1.71 -10.71 -6.74
CA LEU A 28 -0.78 -9.87 -6.00
C LEU A 28 -0.06 -8.93 -6.96
N TYR A 29 -0.38 -7.64 -6.91
CA TYR A 29 0.21 -6.64 -7.81
C TYR A 29 1.62 -6.23 -7.41
N THR A 30 1.87 -6.22 -6.11
CA THR A 30 3.13 -5.80 -5.53
C THR A 30 3.35 -6.49 -4.20
N ILE A 31 4.61 -6.70 -3.86
CA ILE A 31 5.06 -7.43 -2.68
C ILE A 31 6.14 -6.60 -1.98
N ASN A 32 6.06 -6.52 -0.67
CA ASN A 32 7.07 -5.94 0.21
C ASN A 32 7.44 -6.97 1.28
N VAL A 33 8.73 -7.18 1.49
CA VAL A 33 9.21 -7.93 2.65
C VAL A 33 9.28 -6.97 3.83
N VAL A 34 8.64 -7.33 4.92
CA VAL A 34 8.64 -6.59 6.19
C VAL A 34 9.33 -7.42 7.26
N ARG A 35 9.69 -6.78 8.37
CA ARG A 35 10.21 -7.50 9.53
C ARG A 35 9.21 -8.58 9.99
N ASP A 36 9.71 -9.55 10.74
CA ASP A 36 8.89 -10.57 11.39
C ASP A 36 7.83 -9.91 12.32
N LEU A 37 6.54 -10.12 12.03
CA LEU A 37 5.41 -9.56 12.78
C LEU A 37 4.67 -10.59 13.63
N ASN A 38 4.91 -11.89 13.40
CA ASN A 38 4.30 -12.97 14.19
C ASN A 38 5.29 -13.65 15.16
N ASN A 39 6.57 -13.23 15.15
CA ASN A 39 7.69 -13.74 15.94
C ASN A 39 8.04 -15.21 15.64
N ASP A 40 7.91 -15.66 14.38
CA ASP A 40 8.30 -17.01 13.95
C ASP A 40 9.78 -17.13 13.51
N GLY A 41 10.50 -16.01 13.49
CA GLY A 41 11.92 -15.91 13.15
C GLY A 41 12.20 -15.63 11.67
N ILE A 42 11.17 -15.52 10.83
CA ILE A 42 11.27 -15.21 9.40
C ILE A 42 10.56 -13.89 9.09
N ALA A 43 11.13 -13.11 8.17
CA ALA A 43 10.54 -11.85 7.71
C ALA A 43 9.19 -12.10 7.01
N ASP A 44 8.18 -11.27 7.26
CA ASP A 44 6.84 -11.40 6.70
C ASP A 44 6.68 -10.65 5.38
N VAL A 45 5.51 -10.81 4.75
CA VAL A 45 5.20 -10.23 3.44
C VAL A 45 3.94 -9.38 3.51
N LEU A 46 4.04 -8.13 3.07
CA LEU A 46 2.89 -7.31 2.70
C LEU A 46 2.66 -7.37 1.20
N ALA A 47 1.44 -7.67 0.79
CA ALA A 47 1.08 -7.66 -0.61
C ALA A 47 -0.25 -6.91 -0.81
N VAL A 48 -0.41 -6.30 -1.98
CA VAL A 48 -1.64 -5.61 -2.36
C VAL A 48 -2.37 -6.44 -3.40
N HIS A 49 -3.69 -6.55 -3.21
CA HIS A 49 -4.59 -7.30 -4.07
C HIS A 49 -5.90 -6.50 -4.26
N VAL A 50 -6.56 -6.69 -5.39
CA VAL A 50 -7.92 -6.17 -5.64
C VAL A 50 -8.87 -7.35 -5.62
N GLU A 51 -9.78 -7.35 -4.64
CA GLU A 51 -10.85 -8.31 -4.58
C GLU A 51 -11.89 -7.94 -5.64
N GLU A 52 -12.16 -8.85 -6.57
CA GLU A 52 -13.19 -8.70 -7.59
C GLU A 52 -14.15 -9.90 -7.54
N THR A 53 -15.30 -9.70 -6.88
CA THR A 53 -16.39 -10.68 -6.83
C THR A 53 -17.71 -10.04 -7.24
N GLN A 54 -18.74 -10.85 -7.49
CA GLN A 54 -20.09 -10.34 -7.75
C GLN A 54 -20.69 -9.52 -6.59
N ARG A 55 -20.15 -9.68 -5.37
CA ARG A 55 -20.68 -9.07 -4.14
C ARG A 55 -19.78 -7.99 -3.56
N ALA A 56 -18.49 -8.01 -3.88
CA ALA A 56 -17.49 -7.12 -3.31
C ALA A 56 -16.44 -6.75 -4.36
N HIS A 57 -16.15 -5.46 -4.44
CA HIS A 57 -15.06 -4.89 -5.22
C HIS A 57 -14.20 -4.04 -4.28
N GLY A 58 -12.88 -4.16 -4.33
CA GLY A 58 -12.00 -3.21 -3.65
C GLY A 58 -10.61 -3.69 -3.29
N GLY A 59 -9.74 -2.72 -3.01
CA GLY A 59 -8.36 -2.97 -2.61
C GLY A 59 -8.24 -3.60 -1.22
N HIS A 60 -7.27 -4.50 -1.09
CA HIS A 60 -6.89 -5.16 0.16
C HIS A 60 -5.38 -5.23 0.27
N ILE A 61 -4.89 -5.05 1.49
CA ILE A 61 -3.53 -5.34 1.90
C ILE A 61 -3.55 -6.69 2.62
N LYS A 62 -2.84 -7.67 2.08
CA LYS A 62 -2.63 -8.97 2.70
C LYS A 62 -1.30 -8.94 3.45
N LEU A 63 -1.34 -9.25 4.74
CA LEU A 63 -0.16 -9.57 5.52
C LEU A 63 -0.04 -11.09 5.60
N ILE A 64 1.07 -11.63 5.14
CA ILE A 64 1.32 -13.05 4.92
C ILE A 64 2.57 -13.44 5.69
N SER A 65 2.52 -14.54 6.44
CA SER A 65 3.70 -15.08 7.12
C SER A 65 4.73 -15.52 6.10
N GLY A 66 5.97 -15.04 6.22
CA GLY A 66 7.03 -15.42 5.29
C GLY A 66 7.48 -16.87 5.46
N ALA A 67 7.36 -17.43 6.67
CA ALA A 67 7.70 -18.83 6.94
C ALA A 67 6.68 -19.82 6.36
N THR A 68 5.39 -19.47 6.41
CA THR A 68 4.32 -20.45 6.18
C THR A 68 3.42 -20.14 4.98
N GLY A 69 3.43 -18.90 4.49
CA GLY A 69 2.49 -18.43 3.47
C GLY A 69 1.06 -18.21 3.99
N ILE A 70 0.81 -18.33 5.30
CA ILE A 70 -0.53 -18.11 5.89
C ILE A 70 -0.85 -16.62 5.94
N ILE A 71 -2.07 -16.23 5.57
CA ILE A 71 -2.57 -14.85 5.75
C ILE A 71 -2.75 -14.58 7.24
N LEU A 72 -1.93 -13.69 7.79
CA LEU A 72 -2.01 -13.21 9.17
C LEU A 72 -3.09 -12.14 9.32
N LYS A 73 -3.23 -11.25 8.33
CA LYS A 73 -4.27 -10.22 8.27
C LYS A 73 -4.69 -9.93 6.83
N SER A 74 -5.98 -9.60 6.68
CA SER A 74 -6.55 -9.01 5.47
C SER A 74 -7.12 -7.65 5.85
N ILE A 75 -6.51 -6.59 5.34
CA ILE A 75 -6.82 -5.19 5.69
C ILE A 75 -7.46 -4.53 4.46
N PRO A 76 -8.73 -4.09 4.50
CA PRO A 76 -9.29 -3.31 3.41
C PRO A 76 -8.53 -1.99 3.27
N THR A 77 -8.26 -1.57 2.05
CA THR A 77 -7.73 -0.22 1.78
C THR A 77 -8.74 0.84 2.21
N PRO A 78 -8.31 2.07 2.53
CA PRO A 78 -9.22 3.19 2.82
C PRO A 78 -10.28 3.33 1.73
N TYR A 79 -11.56 3.45 2.12
CA TYR A 79 -12.70 3.51 1.19
C TYR A 79 -12.80 2.34 0.19
N ARG A 80 -12.08 1.23 0.43
CA ARG A 80 -11.91 0.10 -0.51
C ARG A 80 -11.31 0.51 -1.87
N GLU A 81 -10.57 1.61 -1.91
CA GLU A 81 -9.93 2.10 -3.13
C GLU A 81 -8.87 1.12 -3.63
N GLU A 82 -8.76 0.97 -4.93
CA GLU A 82 -7.77 0.08 -5.53
C GLU A 82 -6.35 0.62 -5.33
N MET A 83 -5.38 -0.29 -5.27
CA MET A 83 -3.97 0.06 -5.15
C MET A 83 -3.19 -0.76 -6.17
N PHE A 84 -2.43 -0.07 -7.01
CA PHE A 84 -1.67 -0.68 -8.11
C PHE A 84 -0.16 -0.50 -7.97
N VAL A 85 0.29 0.12 -6.88
CA VAL A 85 1.70 0.44 -6.67
C VAL A 85 2.21 -0.14 -5.35
N PRO A 86 3.52 -0.40 -5.24
CA PRO A 86 4.14 -0.87 -4.02
C PRO A 86 3.84 0.03 -2.82
N ILE A 87 3.52 -0.60 -1.70
CA ILE A 87 3.57 0.07 -0.38
C ILE A 87 5.02 0.47 -0.13
N GLN A 88 5.26 1.72 0.27
CA GLN A 88 6.62 2.21 0.57
C GLN A 88 6.81 2.36 2.08
N GLN A 89 8.03 2.19 2.57
CA GLN A 89 8.36 2.41 3.98
C GLN A 89 8.79 3.85 4.21
N LEU A 90 8.27 4.46 5.27
CA LEU A 90 8.65 5.78 5.77
C LEU A 90 9.18 5.61 7.20
N MET A 91 10.37 6.14 7.46
CA MET A 91 11.00 6.08 8.78
C MET A 91 10.91 7.42 9.50
N GLY A 92 10.26 7.42 10.66
CA GLY A 92 10.25 8.54 11.58
C GLY A 92 11.61 8.72 12.26
N LYS A 93 11.84 9.93 12.79
CA LYS A 93 13.08 10.31 13.49
C LYS A 93 13.37 9.47 14.73
N ASP A 94 12.33 8.93 15.35
CA ASP A 94 12.38 8.03 16.50
C ASP A 94 12.56 6.55 16.11
N GLY A 95 12.68 6.26 14.81
CA GLY A 95 12.72 4.90 14.28
C GLY A 95 11.33 4.26 14.14
N ALA A 96 10.24 5.00 14.33
CA ALA A 96 8.90 4.50 14.05
C ALA A 96 8.73 4.31 12.54
N GLU A 97 8.42 3.08 12.13
CA GLU A 97 8.13 2.75 10.73
C GLU A 97 6.66 2.97 10.43
N GLN A 98 6.40 3.60 9.29
CA GLN A 98 5.09 3.75 8.68
C GLN A 98 5.12 3.19 7.27
N PHE A 99 3.98 2.69 6.83
CA PHE A 99 3.77 2.23 5.47
C PHE A 99 2.95 3.27 4.72
N LEU A 100 3.49 3.78 3.62
CA LEU A 100 2.84 4.70 2.71
C LEU A 100 2.07 3.90 1.66
N MET A 101 0.76 4.11 1.60
CA MET A 101 -0.13 3.62 0.55
C MET A 101 -0.56 4.76 -0.33
N VAL A 102 -0.64 4.47 -1.63
CA VAL A 102 -1.34 5.35 -2.56
C VAL A 102 -2.34 4.55 -3.39
N SER A 103 -3.52 5.12 -3.58
CA SER A 103 -4.70 4.42 -4.11
C SER A 103 -5.41 5.22 -5.21
N GLY A 104 -6.38 4.56 -5.82
CA GLY A 104 -7.25 5.09 -6.86
C GLY A 104 -6.67 4.96 -8.26
N GLY A 105 -7.22 5.75 -9.19
CA GLY A 105 -6.87 5.64 -10.60
C GLY A 105 -7.18 6.91 -11.40
N GLN A 106 -7.17 6.80 -12.72
CA GLN A 106 -7.38 7.98 -13.57
C GLN A 106 -8.77 8.62 -13.38
N ASN A 107 -9.81 7.81 -13.16
CA ASN A 107 -11.21 8.25 -13.07
C ASN A 107 -11.91 7.71 -11.81
N SER A 108 -11.15 7.28 -10.81
CA SER A 108 -11.66 6.78 -9.54
C SER A 108 -11.03 7.54 -8.38
N PRO A 109 -11.78 7.77 -7.27
CA PRO A 109 -11.22 8.40 -6.09
C PRO A 109 -9.97 7.68 -5.59
N GLY A 110 -9.04 8.44 -5.03
CA GLY A 110 -7.80 7.89 -4.50
C GLY A 110 -7.13 8.83 -3.51
N GLY A 111 -6.24 8.29 -2.70
CA GLY A 111 -5.53 9.06 -1.70
C GLY A 111 -4.11 8.58 -1.44
N ILE A 112 -3.47 9.33 -0.56
CA ILE A 112 -2.18 9.04 0.04
C ILE A 112 -2.48 8.83 1.52
N TYR A 113 -2.12 7.66 2.03
CA TYR A 113 -2.39 7.25 3.40
C TYR A 113 -1.14 6.67 4.02
N THR A 114 -1.01 6.80 5.34
CA THR A 114 0.01 6.09 6.09
C THR A 114 -0.63 5.16 7.11
N LEU A 115 -0.02 4.00 7.32
CA LEU A 115 -0.38 3.07 8.40
C LEU A 115 0.87 2.79 9.21
N LYS A 116 0.81 3.05 10.52
CA LYS A 116 1.94 2.70 11.40
C LYS A 116 2.14 1.20 11.44
N GLN A 117 3.40 0.76 11.44
CA GLN A 117 3.72 -0.66 11.46
C GLN A 117 3.10 -1.38 12.68
N GLU A 118 3.07 -0.73 13.84
CA GLU A 118 2.46 -1.27 15.06
C GLU A 118 0.94 -1.53 14.94
N ASN A 119 0.28 -0.88 13.98
CA ASN A 119 -1.14 -1.01 13.73
C ASN A 119 -1.48 -2.15 12.76
N LEU A 120 -0.51 -2.73 12.02
CA LEU A 120 -0.80 -3.81 11.06
C LEU A 120 -1.51 -5.00 11.71
N MET A 121 -0.88 -5.60 12.73
CA MET A 121 -1.45 -6.74 13.45
C MET A 121 -2.65 -6.35 14.32
N LYS A 122 -2.71 -5.09 14.74
CA LYS A 122 -3.76 -4.53 15.61
C LYS A 122 -4.89 -3.86 14.82
N PHE A 123 -4.88 -3.96 13.49
CA PHE A 123 -5.81 -3.24 12.64
C PHE A 123 -7.25 -3.59 13.01
N VAL A 124 -8.03 -2.56 13.36
CA VAL A 124 -9.44 -2.67 13.74
C VAL A 124 -10.37 -1.88 12.81
N GLY A 125 -9.85 -0.99 11.98
CA GLY A 125 -10.64 -0.31 10.95
C GLY A 125 -9.98 0.93 10.36
N GLU A 126 -10.72 1.60 9.48
CA GLU A 126 -10.23 2.70 8.63
C GLU A 126 -9.55 3.84 9.40
N LYS A 127 -9.98 4.10 10.65
CA LYS A 127 -9.39 5.12 11.54
C LYS A 127 -7.92 4.87 11.89
N ASP A 128 -7.39 3.67 11.65
CA ASP A 128 -6.00 3.33 11.92
C ASP A 128 -5.07 3.86 10.81
N PHE A 129 -5.63 4.22 9.65
CA PHE A 129 -4.94 4.96 8.61
C PHE A 129 -4.89 6.45 8.94
N GLU A 130 -3.75 7.07 8.70
CA GLU A 130 -3.55 8.52 8.76
C GLU A 130 -3.57 9.07 7.32
N PRO A 131 -4.62 9.84 6.94
CA PRO A 131 -4.73 10.41 5.61
C PRO A 131 -3.79 11.60 5.42
N VAL A 132 -3.09 11.64 4.29
CA VAL A 132 -2.25 12.79 3.87
C VAL A 132 -3.02 13.66 2.87
N MET A 133 -3.60 13.03 1.85
CA MET A 133 -4.45 13.68 0.84
C MET A 133 -5.42 12.67 0.25
N ARG A 134 -6.60 13.12 -0.16
CA ARG A 134 -7.53 12.35 -0.98
C ARG A 134 -8.13 13.23 -2.07
N ILE A 135 -8.30 12.68 -3.25
CA ILE A 135 -8.90 13.34 -4.42
C ILE A 135 -10.13 12.53 -4.83
N ASP A 136 -11.30 13.17 -4.93
CA ASP A 136 -12.55 12.47 -5.26
C ASP A 136 -12.70 12.13 -6.75
N SER A 137 -11.99 12.84 -7.63
CA SER A 137 -12.14 12.70 -9.08
C SER A 137 -11.07 11.82 -9.74
N SER A 138 -9.99 11.50 -9.03
CA SER A 138 -8.84 10.74 -9.52
C SER A 138 -7.99 10.28 -8.34
N GLY A 139 -6.99 9.44 -8.56
CA GLY A 139 -6.06 8.96 -7.55
C GLY A 139 -4.60 9.06 -7.97
N PHE A 140 -3.83 8.09 -7.48
CA PHE A 140 -2.38 8.02 -7.62
C PHE A 140 -1.98 6.61 -8.07
N MET A 141 -1.34 6.48 -9.24
CA MET A 141 -0.90 5.19 -9.78
C MET A 141 0.61 5.15 -10.04
N VAL A 142 1.37 5.98 -9.33
CA VAL A 142 2.83 5.91 -9.33
C VAL A 142 3.34 5.90 -7.89
N PRO A 143 4.45 5.20 -7.60
CA PRO A 143 5.09 5.33 -6.30
C PRO A 143 5.55 6.77 -6.07
N ALA A 144 5.53 7.20 -4.81
CA ALA A 144 6.11 8.47 -4.39
C ALA A 144 7.64 8.41 -4.46
N VAL A 145 8.26 9.57 -4.68
CA VAL A 145 9.69 9.77 -4.38
C VAL A 145 9.78 10.20 -2.92
N LEU A 146 10.59 9.49 -2.14
CA LEU A 146 10.84 9.77 -0.74
C LEU A 146 12.20 10.45 -0.59
N THR A 147 12.22 11.66 -0.05
CA THR A 147 13.46 12.44 0.13
C THR A 147 13.24 13.59 1.09
N ASP A 148 14.22 13.93 1.92
CA ASP A 148 14.15 15.09 2.83
C ASP A 148 14.25 16.41 2.05
N LEU A 149 13.18 17.20 2.03
CA LEU A 149 13.10 18.49 1.33
C LEU A 149 13.24 19.69 2.30
N ASN A 150 12.93 19.50 3.59
CA ASN A 150 12.85 20.58 4.57
C ASN A 150 14.06 20.60 5.55
N GLY A 151 14.91 19.57 5.54
CA GLY A 151 16.11 19.41 6.36
C GLY A 151 15.87 18.90 7.78
N ASP A 152 14.71 18.31 8.07
CA ASP A 152 14.36 17.82 9.41
C ASP A 152 14.85 16.38 9.71
N SER A 153 15.47 15.74 8.71
CA SER A 153 15.97 14.36 8.69
C SER A 153 14.89 13.27 8.62
N VAL A 154 13.68 13.60 8.21
CA VAL A 154 12.61 12.67 7.83
C VAL A 154 12.37 12.78 6.32
N GLU A 155 12.13 11.66 5.63
CA GLU A 155 11.84 11.69 4.20
C GLU A 155 10.44 12.28 3.94
N ASP A 156 10.38 13.30 3.08
CA ASP A 156 9.15 13.90 2.58
C ASP A 156 8.61 13.13 1.37
N ILE A 157 7.32 13.32 1.09
CA ILE A 157 6.57 12.57 0.07
C ILE A 157 6.39 13.46 -1.16
N VAL A 158 7.02 13.12 -2.29
CA VAL A 158 6.78 13.80 -3.59
C VAL A 158 6.06 12.85 -4.53
N ILE A 159 4.91 13.27 -5.06
CA ILE A 159 4.09 12.39 -5.90
C ILE A 159 3.33 13.15 -6.99
N SER A 160 3.24 12.55 -8.18
CA SER A 160 2.39 13.04 -9.26
C SER A 160 1.01 12.41 -9.22
N SER A 161 -0.03 13.22 -9.42
CA SER A 161 -1.41 12.79 -9.55
C SER A 161 -1.89 12.87 -11.01
N PHE A 162 -2.94 12.11 -11.35
CA PHE A 162 -3.62 12.20 -12.64
C PHE A 162 -4.22 13.58 -12.94
N ASN A 163 -4.45 14.40 -11.91
CA ASN A 163 -4.94 15.76 -12.09
C ASN A 163 -3.88 16.75 -12.62
N SER A 164 -2.78 16.26 -13.20
CA SER A 164 -1.66 17.04 -13.74
C SER A 164 -0.92 17.88 -12.70
N THR A 165 -0.96 17.47 -11.43
CA THR A 165 -0.28 18.15 -10.32
C THR A 165 0.74 17.24 -9.67
N ILE A 166 1.91 17.80 -9.38
CA ILE A 166 2.91 17.20 -8.48
C ILE A 166 2.70 17.82 -7.10
N TYR A 167 2.62 16.99 -6.08
CA TYR A 167 2.49 17.40 -4.69
C TYR A 167 3.73 17.01 -3.90
N ALA A 168 4.08 17.84 -2.92
CA ALA A 168 5.05 17.50 -1.88
C ALA A 168 4.43 17.67 -0.50
N PHE A 169 4.60 16.66 0.36
CA PHE A 169 4.13 16.66 1.73
C PHE A 169 5.27 16.37 2.69
N ASP A 170 5.24 17.04 3.82
CA ASP A 170 6.15 16.83 4.93
C ASP A 170 5.97 15.41 5.49
N GLY A 171 7.06 14.64 5.57
CA GLY A 171 7.04 13.26 6.03
C GLY A 171 6.70 13.12 7.52
N MET A 172 7.01 14.13 8.32
CA MET A 172 6.85 14.12 9.77
C MET A 172 5.41 14.49 10.19
N ASN A 173 4.84 15.52 9.58
CA ASN A 173 3.54 16.09 9.99
C ASN A 173 2.45 16.02 8.90
N LYS A 174 2.77 15.46 7.72
CA LYS A 174 1.87 15.26 6.57
C LYS A 174 1.30 16.55 5.96
N SER A 175 1.77 17.72 6.38
CA SER A 175 1.35 18.99 5.78
C SER A 175 1.88 19.14 4.35
N GLN A 176 1.13 19.80 3.48
CA GLN A 176 1.61 20.08 2.14
C GLN A 176 2.73 21.13 2.18
N LEU A 177 3.91 20.79 1.67
CA LEU A 177 5.04 21.70 1.52
C LEU A 177 4.85 22.60 0.30
N TRP A 178 4.53 22.00 -0.84
CA TRP A 178 4.23 22.71 -2.08
C TRP A 178 3.42 21.83 -3.03
N SER A 179 2.83 22.45 -4.04
CA SER A 179 2.28 21.76 -5.20
C SER A 179 2.62 22.53 -6.48
N TYR A 180 2.77 21.80 -7.57
CA TYR A 180 3.05 22.36 -8.89
C TYR A 180 2.10 21.72 -9.91
N ALA A 181 1.14 22.51 -10.36
CA ALA A 181 0.26 22.14 -11.45
C ALA A 181 1.00 22.32 -12.78
N ILE A 182 1.19 21.24 -13.52
CA ILE A 182 1.85 21.26 -14.83
C ILE A 182 0.90 21.97 -15.83
N PRO A 183 1.30 23.10 -16.42
CA PRO A 183 0.42 23.81 -17.36
C PRO A 183 0.24 23.04 -18.68
N GLY A 184 -1.00 22.63 -18.97
CA GLY A 184 -1.46 22.12 -20.28
C GLY A 184 -1.44 20.59 -20.41
N LYS A 185 -2.49 19.91 -20.92
CA LYS A 185 -3.61 20.36 -21.77
C LYS A 185 -4.95 19.76 -21.32
N LEU A 186 -6.00 20.58 -21.33
CA LEU A 186 -7.40 20.17 -21.38
C LEU A 186 -7.63 19.16 -22.52
N ARG A 187 -8.34 18.06 -22.21
CA ARG A 187 -9.11 17.13 -23.07
C ARG A 187 -8.50 16.74 -24.44
N SER A 188 -8.31 15.44 -24.64
CA SER A 188 -8.60 14.79 -25.92
C SER A 188 -9.82 13.90 -25.75
#